data_AF-A0A6J8F1Z2-F1
#
_entry.id   AF-A0A6J8F1Z2-F1
#
_cell.length_a   1.000
_cell.length_b   1.000
_cell.length_c   1.000
_cell.angle_alpha   90.00
_cell.angle_beta   90.00
_cell.angle_gamma   90.00
#
_symmetry.space_group_name_H-M   'P 1'
#
loop_
_entity.id
_entity.type
_entity.pdbx_description
1 polymer ?
#
loop_
_entity_poly.entity_id
_entity_poly.type
_entity_poly.pdbx_seq_one_letter_code
_entity_poly.pdbx_strand_id
1 'polypeptide(L)'
;MANQVLGVCTECTKANGEEFCLECEVILCSKCKASHLKRKASRKHHVDKSYSKLLDKRPSCLIHSKEVVFYCSSCCLLICPSCMLEKHKQHEVDEIENAVSKKKEGISNEIMDLESRSENVKQIIEDLNVFEEAYKIDNAIVKKVIKVRGDTLKSLIDKHTEILVQRVTLEESTQMTRKSEEVYKLEDTKLLCDLQIERLKGSLENTKDIDILLSYGEWEEDVQHLKTREISEFKPIPPIRFSEPGKDEDTIEELFGAVEIGFFKLQEGDHVRIKLSVTEPINGWGNVTHDSIGIVRGVNDDIVTVDFKEFSGWEAFVSEVELVNLGNEDQ
;
A
#
# COMPACT_ATOMS: atom_id res chain seq x y z
N MET A 1 47.43 -18.58 -32.43
CA MET A 1 48.22 -17.53 -31.77
C MET A 1 47.24 -16.52 -31.22
N ALA A 2 47.30 -16.27 -29.91
CA ALA A 2 46.27 -15.55 -29.18
C ALA A 2 46.11 -14.11 -29.69
N ASN A 3 44.86 -13.67 -29.79
CA ASN A 3 44.48 -12.26 -29.94
C ASN A 3 45.09 -11.45 -28.78
N GLN A 4 46.30 -10.94 -28.95
CA GLN A 4 46.92 -10.03 -28.00
C GLN A 4 46.34 -8.64 -28.31
N VAL A 5 45.43 -8.17 -27.45
CA VAL A 5 44.88 -6.81 -27.53
C VAL A 5 46.04 -5.84 -27.31
N LEU A 6 46.54 -5.27 -28.40
CA LEU A 6 47.62 -4.28 -28.38
C LEU A 6 47.20 -3.09 -27.51
N GLY A 7 47.93 -2.84 -26.42
CA GLY A 7 47.76 -1.64 -25.57
C GLY A 7 47.06 -1.84 -24.22
N VAL A 8 46.53 -3.03 -23.92
CA VAL A 8 45.97 -3.36 -22.60
C VAL A 8 46.93 -4.30 -21.85
N CYS A 9 47.04 -4.13 -20.54
CA CYS A 9 47.84 -5.01 -19.69
C CYS A 9 47.37 -6.46 -19.82
N THR A 10 48.25 -7.35 -20.30
CA THR A 10 47.95 -8.77 -20.54
C THR A 10 47.64 -9.56 -19.26
N GLU A 11 48.08 -9.08 -18.09
CA GLU A 11 47.86 -9.80 -16.82
C GLU A 11 46.53 -9.43 -16.15
N CYS A 12 46.07 -8.17 -16.24
CA CYS A 12 44.86 -7.73 -15.54
C CYS A 12 43.70 -7.34 -16.44
N THR A 13 43.95 -7.18 -17.74
CA THR A 13 42.98 -6.85 -18.81
C THR A 13 42.12 -5.60 -18.57
N LYS A 14 42.46 -4.78 -17.57
CA LYS A 14 41.64 -3.65 -17.08
C LYS A 14 42.30 -2.29 -17.23
N ALA A 15 43.62 -2.25 -17.40
CA ALA A 15 44.40 -1.03 -17.44
C ALA A 15 45.26 -0.99 -18.71
N ASN A 16 45.57 0.22 -19.17
CA ASN A 16 46.50 0.41 -20.27
C ASN A 16 47.88 -0.18 -19.91
N GLY A 17 48.45 -0.90 -20.87
CA GLY A 17 49.78 -1.46 -20.76
C GLY A 17 50.83 -0.44 -21.21
N GLU A 18 51.80 -0.15 -20.36
CA GLU A 18 52.77 0.95 -20.57
C GLU A 18 54.19 0.41 -20.83
N GLU A 19 54.46 -0.85 -20.49
CA GLU A 19 55.79 -1.43 -20.47
C GLU A 19 55.74 -2.90 -20.93
N PHE A 20 56.78 -3.37 -21.62
CA PHE A 20 56.82 -4.72 -22.20
C PHE A 20 58.00 -5.52 -21.64
N CYS A 21 57.72 -6.76 -21.24
CA CYS A 21 58.74 -7.72 -20.83
C CYS A 21 59.23 -8.51 -22.05
N LEU A 22 60.53 -8.44 -22.34
CA LEU A 22 61.12 -9.11 -23.50
C LEU A 22 61.13 -10.63 -23.37
N GLU A 23 61.29 -11.16 -22.15
CA GLU A 23 61.42 -12.59 -21.90
C GLU A 23 60.07 -13.32 -21.79
N CYS A 24 59.03 -12.61 -21.37
CA CYS A 24 57.68 -13.17 -21.24
C CYS A 24 56.75 -12.76 -22.37
N GLU A 25 57.15 -11.82 -23.23
CA GLU A 25 56.35 -11.28 -24.33
C GLU A 25 54.97 -10.74 -23.89
N VAL A 26 54.93 -10.12 -22.71
CA VAL A 26 53.70 -9.56 -22.09
C VAL A 26 53.78 -8.04 -21.92
N ILE A 27 52.64 -7.38 -22.10
CA ILE A 27 52.42 -5.96 -21.84
C ILE A 27 51.90 -5.79 -20.41
N LEU A 28 52.51 -4.92 -19.63
CA LEU A 28 52.22 -4.73 -18.22
C LEU A 28 51.86 -3.26 -17.95
N CYS A 29 50.82 -3.02 -17.14
CA CYS A 29 50.65 -1.72 -16.50
C CYS A 29 51.67 -1.56 -15.37
N SER A 30 51.89 -0.32 -14.92
CA SER A 30 52.81 0.01 -13.83
C SER A 30 52.67 -0.90 -12.58
N LYS A 31 51.44 -1.28 -12.21
CA LYS A 31 51.18 -2.21 -11.09
C LYS A 31 51.61 -3.65 -11.39
N CYS A 32 51.23 -4.16 -12.56
CA CYS A 32 51.56 -5.53 -12.97
C CYS A 32 53.06 -5.70 -13.21
N LYS A 33 53.77 -4.66 -13.67
CA LYS A 33 55.24 -4.63 -13.77
C LYS A 33 55.92 -4.83 -12.42
N ALA A 34 55.48 -4.09 -11.40
CA ALA A 34 56.05 -4.22 -10.05
C ALA A 34 55.85 -5.63 -9.48
N SER A 35 54.69 -6.24 -9.71
CA SER A 35 54.42 -7.62 -9.30
C SER A 35 55.23 -8.63 -10.12
N HIS A 36 55.37 -8.40 -11.42
CA HIS A 36 56.15 -9.24 -12.33
C HIS A 36 57.63 -9.30 -11.92
N LEU A 37 58.27 -8.15 -11.64
CA LEU A 37 59.67 -8.09 -11.21
C LEU A 37 59.91 -8.57 -9.76
N LYS A 38 58.85 -8.79 -8.97
CA LYS A 38 58.97 -9.35 -7.61
C LYS A 38 59.05 -10.87 -7.59
N ARG A 39 58.45 -11.57 -8.57
CA ARG A 39 58.42 -13.04 -8.66
C ARG A 39 59.83 -13.58 -8.95
N LYS A 40 60.21 -14.70 -8.32
CA LYS A 40 61.56 -15.27 -8.48
C LYS A 40 61.93 -15.56 -9.94
N ALA A 41 60.98 -16.06 -10.73
CA ALA A 41 61.18 -16.42 -12.14
C ALA A 41 61.44 -15.22 -13.05
N SER A 42 60.82 -14.07 -12.78
CA SER A 42 60.83 -12.88 -13.65
C SER A 42 61.53 -11.67 -13.03
N ARG A 43 62.22 -11.85 -11.89
CA ARG A 43 62.89 -10.76 -11.15
C ARG A 43 63.98 -10.06 -11.97
N LYS A 44 64.63 -10.79 -12.88
CA LYS A 44 65.71 -10.28 -13.73
C LYS A 44 65.26 -9.97 -15.15
N HIS A 45 63.97 -10.09 -15.45
CA HIS A 45 63.46 -9.83 -16.79
C HIS A 45 63.60 -8.35 -17.15
N HIS A 46 63.92 -8.10 -18.41
CA HIS A 46 64.04 -6.78 -18.96
C HIS A 46 62.65 -6.25 -19.34
N VAL A 47 62.20 -5.25 -18.58
CA VAL A 47 60.94 -4.56 -18.82
C VAL A 47 61.25 -3.12 -19.20
N ASP A 48 60.93 -2.76 -20.44
CA ASP A 48 61.22 -1.43 -21.00
C ASP A 48 60.00 -0.85 -21.73
N LYS A 49 60.03 0.46 -21.92
CA LYS A 49 59.06 1.25 -22.68
C LYS A 49 59.25 1.11 -24.20
N SER A 50 60.20 0.29 -24.66
CA SER A 50 60.47 0.02 -26.08
C SER A 50 59.33 -0.69 -26.81
N TYR A 51 58.27 -1.09 -26.11
CA TYR A 51 56.98 -1.47 -26.71
C TYR A 51 56.45 -0.39 -27.68
N SER A 52 56.59 0.89 -27.36
CA SER A 52 56.18 1.97 -28.28
C SER A 52 56.94 1.95 -29.59
N LYS A 53 58.23 1.57 -29.58
CA LYS A 53 59.06 1.40 -30.78
C LYS A 53 58.73 0.13 -31.58
N LEU A 54 58.15 -0.88 -30.92
CA LEU A 54 57.64 -2.11 -31.58
C LEU A 54 56.25 -1.89 -32.19
N LEU A 55 55.43 -1.00 -31.59
CA LEU A 55 54.14 -0.57 -32.13
C LEU A 55 54.27 0.21 -33.45
N ASP A 56 55.37 0.93 -33.66
CA ASP A 56 55.59 1.73 -34.86
C ASP A 56 56.02 0.91 -36.10
N LYS A 57 56.44 -0.35 -35.92
CA LYS A 57 56.75 -1.24 -37.04
C LYS A 57 55.51 -2.03 -37.44
N ARG A 58 55.00 -1.79 -38.65
CA ARG A 58 53.92 -2.63 -39.21
C ARG A 58 54.37 -4.10 -39.20
N PRO A 59 53.51 -5.02 -38.72
CA PRO A 59 53.87 -6.43 -38.67
C PRO A 59 54.17 -6.97 -40.08
N SER A 60 55.11 -7.90 -40.19
CA SER A 60 55.40 -8.57 -41.45
C SER A 60 54.52 -9.81 -41.62
N CYS A 61 54.12 -10.07 -42.85
CA CYS A 61 53.40 -11.27 -43.23
C CYS A 61 54.29 -12.50 -42.99
N LEU A 62 53.77 -13.48 -42.24
CA LEU A 62 54.51 -14.70 -41.88
C LEU A 62 54.81 -15.62 -43.08
N ILE A 63 54.06 -15.48 -44.18
CA ILE A 63 54.21 -16.33 -45.37
C ILE A 63 55.17 -15.70 -46.38
N HIS A 64 55.09 -14.37 -46.54
CA HIS A 64 55.80 -13.66 -47.61
C HIS A 64 56.91 -12.74 -47.09
N SER A 65 57.07 -12.61 -45.77
CA SER A 65 58.01 -11.69 -45.11
C SER A 65 57.91 -10.23 -45.59
N LYS A 66 56.74 -9.85 -46.13
CA LYS A 66 56.41 -8.49 -46.61
C LYS A 66 55.55 -7.76 -45.60
N GLU A 67 55.63 -6.44 -45.56
CA GLU A 67 54.79 -5.59 -44.70
C GLU A 67 53.28 -5.85 -44.93
N VAL A 68 52.51 -5.95 -43.85
CA VAL A 68 51.04 -6.01 -43.94
C VAL A 68 50.48 -4.60 -43.98
N VAL A 69 49.73 -4.30 -45.04
CA VAL A 69 49.21 -2.96 -45.32
C VAL A 69 47.70 -2.96 -45.58
N PHE A 70 47.10 -4.15 -45.71
CA PHE A 70 45.67 -4.32 -45.95
C PHE A 70 45.00 -5.13 -44.85
N TYR A 71 43.68 -4.95 -44.70
CA TYR A 71 42.79 -5.75 -43.85
C TYR A 71 41.74 -6.42 -44.73
N CYS A 72 41.62 -7.75 -44.60
CA CYS A 72 40.57 -8.52 -45.26
C CYS A 72 39.37 -8.65 -44.32
N SER A 73 38.28 -7.95 -44.63
CA SER A 73 37.03 -7.94 -43.86
C SER A 73 36.36 -9.32 -43.83
N SER A 74 36.44 -10.09 -44.91
CA SER A 74 35.86 -11.43 -44.99
C SER A 74 36.57 -12.46 -44.10
N CYS A 75 37.86 -12.29 -43.84
CA CYS A 75 38.67 -13.21 -43.04
C CYS A 75 39.02 -12.67 -41.65
N CYS A 76 38.77 -11.39 -41.39
CA CYS A 76 39.23 -10.67 -40.20
C CYS A 76 40.76 -10.74 -39.99
N LEU A 77 41.54 -10.59 -41.07
CA LEU A 77 42.99 -10.75 -41.05
C LEU A 77 43.73 -9.56 -41.67
N LEU A 78 44.89 -9.21 -41.10
CA LEU A 78 45.86 -8.31 -41.74
C LEU A 78 46.68 -9.07 -42.78
N ILE A 79 46.79 -8.52 -43.99
CA ILE A 79 47.42 -9.18 -45.13
C ILE A 79 48.40 -8.26 -45.86
N CYS A 80 49.40 -8.87 -46.53
CA CYS A 80 50.32 -8.17 -47.43
C CYS A 80 49.82 -8.21 -48.89
N PRO A 81 50.44 -7.44 -49.82
CA PRO A 81 50.03 -7.43 -51.23
C PRO A 81 50.07 -8.80 -51.92
N SER A 82 51.00 -9.68 -51.54
CA SER A 82 51.06 -11.06 -52.08
C SER A 82 49.88 -11.90 -51.61
N CYS A 83 49.50 -11.82 -50.33
CA CYS A 83 48.31 -12.52 -49.82
C CYS A 83 47.02 -12.07 -50.52
N MET A 84 46.89 -10.77 -50.79
CA MET A 84 45.76 -10.19 -51.51
C MET A 84 45.63 -10.81 -52.92
N LEU A 85 46.75 -10.94 -53.64
CA LEU A 85 46.78 -11.48 -54.99
C LEU A 85 46.69 -13.01 -55.06
N GLU A 86 46.97 -13.75 -54.00
CA GLU A 86 46.93 -15.22 -54.05
C GLU A 86 45.65 -15.77 -53.44
N LYS A 87 45.42 -15.49 -52.15
CA LYS A 87 44.40 -16.16 -51.34
C LYS A 87 43.16 -15.31 -51.09
N HIS A 88 43.25 -13.98 -51.18
CA HIS A 88 42.17 -13.06 -50.83
C HIS A 88 41.63 -12.27 -52.04
N LYS A 89 41.86 -12.75 -53.27
CA LYS A 89 41.50 -12.06 -54.52
C LYS A 89 40.02 -11.67 -54.64
N GLN A 90 39.13 -12.49 -54.07
CA GLN A 90 37.67 -12.33 -54.14
C GLN A 90 37.07 -11.87 -52.81
N HIS A 91 37.90 -11.52 -51.83
CA HIS A 91 37.42 -11.06 -50.54
C HIS A 91 37.38 -9.54 -50.51
N GLU A 92 36.55 -9.00 -49.62
CA GLU A 92 36.54 -7.58 -49.33
C GLU A 92 37.81 -7.22 -48.56
N VAL A 93 38.63 -6.37 -49.16
CA VAL A 93 39.94 -5.96 -48.64
C VAL A 93 40.03 -4.44 -48.69
N ASP A 94 40.34 -3.83 -47.55
CA ASP A 94 40.56 -2.40 -47.39
C ASP A 94 42.01 -2.13 -46.97
N GLU A 95 42.51 -0.91 -47.21
CA GLU A 95 43.69 -0.43 -46.50
C GLU A 95 43.44 -0.39 -44.99
N ILE A 96 44.46 -0.68 -44.19
CA ILE A 96 44.32 -0.76 -42.73
C ILE A 96 43.73 0.53 -42.14
N GLU A 97 44.13 1.69 -42.64
CA GLU A 97 43.67 2.99 -42.15
C GLU A 97 42.15 3.18 -42.40
N ASN A 98 41.66 2.76 -43.57
CA ASN A 98 40.24 2.78 -43.90
C ASN A 98 39.46 1.77 -43.07
N ALA A 99 39.97 0.54 -42.94
CA ALA A 99 39.34 -0.50 -42.12
C ALA A 99 39.25 -0.09 -40.63
N VAL A 100 40.31 0.50 -40.08
CA VAL A 100 40.33 1.03 -38.72
C VAL A 100 39.33 2.16 -38.57
N SER A 101 39.26 3.08 -39.53
CA SER A 101 38.31 4.19 -39.50
C SER A 101 36.86 3.69 -39.50
N LYS A 102 36.50 2.78 -40.42
CA LYS A 102 35.18 2.14 -40.48
C LYS A 102 34.85 1.38 -39.18
N LYS A 103 35.80 0.63 -38.62
CA LYS A 103 35.58 -0.13 -37.37
C LYS A 103 35.46 0.78 -36.14
N LYS A 104 36.21 1.89 -36.08
CA LYS A 104 36.07 2.89 -35.02
C LYS A 104 34.72 3.58 -35.08
N GLU A 105 34.27 3.97 -36.28
CA GLU A 105 32.93 4.52 -36.49
C GLU A 105 31.84 3.54 -36.03
N GLY A 106 31.94 2.27 -36.44
CA GLY A 106 31.01 1.23 -35.99
C GLY A 106 30.98 1.08 -34.46
N ILE A 107 32.15 1.01 -33.80
CA ILE A 107 32.23 0.96 -32.33
C ILE A 107 31.62 2.22 -31.71
N SER A 108 31.85 3.40 -32.29
CA SER A 108 31.27 4.66 -31.80
C SER A 108 29.74 4.64 -31.87
N ASN A 109 29.16 4.14 -32.96
CA ASN A 109 27.72 4.04 -33.13
C ASN A 109 27.11 3.04 -32.13
N GLU A 110 27.72 1.87 -31.95
CA GLU A 110 27.29 0.88 -30.95
C GLU A 110 27.37 1.43 -29.52
N ILE A 111 28.38 2.25 -29.20
CA ILE A 111 28.46 2.96 -27.92
C ILE A 111 27.28 3.91 -27.75
N MET A 112 26.97 4.73 -28.76
CA MET A 112 25.83 5.66 -28.71
C MET A 112 24.50 4.92 -28.49
N ASP A 113 24.28 3.80 -29.17
CA ASP A 113 23.08 2.97 -29.00
C ASP A 113 22.99 2.38 -27.58
N LEU A 114 24.11 1.88 -27.05
CA LEU A 114 24.16 1.35 -25.68
C LEU A 114 23.99 2.44 -24.62
N GLU A 115 24.53 3.64 -24.83
CA GLU A 115 24.34 4.79 -23.94
C GLU A 115 22.87 5.21 -23.91
N SER A 116 22.22 5.34 -25.08
CA SER A 116 20.78 5.66 -25.17
C SER A 116 19.92 4.61 -24.45
N ARG A 117 20.20 3.32 -24.67
CA ARG A 117 19.50 2.22 -23.98
C ARG A 117 19.75 2.25 -22.47
N SER A 118 20.98 2.52 -22.04
CA SER A 118 21.30 2.63 -20.62
C SER A 118 20.50 3.75 -19.95
N GLU A 119 20.30 4.87 -20.64
CA GLU A 119 19.55 5.99 -20.10
C GLU A 119 18.05 5.68 -20.01
N ASN A 120 17.48 5.05 -21.03
CA ASN A 120 16.08 4.60 -20.99
C ASN A 120 15.83 3.63 -19.83
N VAL A 121 16.73 2.67 -19.59
CA VAL A 121 16.62 1.74 -18.46
C VAL A 121 16.70 2.46 -17.11
N LYS A 122 17.57 3.47 -16.98
CA LYS A 122 17.62 4.28 -15.75
C LYS A 122 16.30 5.00 -15.52
N GLN A 123 15.73 5.63 -16.56
CA GLN A 123 14.44 6.31 -16.44
C GLN A 123 13.33 5.36 -15.99
N ILE A 124 13.23 4.18 -16.60
CA ILE A 124 12.22 3.18 -16.20
C ILE A 124 12.40 2.74 -14.74
N ILE A 125 13.64 2.60 -14.26
CA ILE A 125 13.91 2.29 -12.85
C ILE A 125 13.42 3.42 -11.93
N GLU A 126 13.67 4.68 -12.31
CA GLU A 126 13.19 5.84 -11.57
C GLU A 126 11.65 5.87 -11.51
N ASP A 127 10.98 5.66 -12.66
CA ASP A 127 9.52 5.62 -12.75
C ASP A 127 8.92 4.48 -11.88
N LEU A 128 9.55 3.30 -11.87
CA LEU A 128 9.13 2.18 -11.03
C LEU A 128 9.27 2.47 -9.53
N ASN A 129 10.33 3.18 -9.13
CA ASN A 129 10.51 3.59 -7.73
C ASN A 129 9.46 4.62 -7.31
N VAL A 130 9.12 5.58 -8.19
CA VAL A 130 8.03 6.54 -7.95
C VAL A 130 6.70 5.81 -7.80
N PHE A 131 6.41 4.85 -8.68
CA PHE A 131 5.22 4.01 -8.59
C PHE A 131 5.17 3.20 -7.28
N GLU A 132 6.29 2.62 -6.84
CA GLU A 132 6.36 1.88 -5.58
C GLU A 132 5.96 2.76 -4.38
N GLU A 133 6.49 3.98 -4.31
CA GLU A 133 6.15 4.92 -3.23
C GLU A 133 4.69 5.40 -3.30
N ALA A 134 4.18 5.71 -4.49
CA ALA A 134 2.78 6.05 -4.70
C ALA A 134 1.84 4.91 -4.26
N TYR A 135 2.17 3.66 -4.63
CA TYR A 135 1.41 2.47 -4.26
C TYR A 135 1.43 2.21 -2.75
N LYS A 136 2.54 2.50 -2.06
CA LYS A 136 2.61 2.42 -0.59
C LYS A 136 1.69 3.46 0.07
N ILE A 137 1.64 4.68 -0.45
CA ILE A 137 0.79 5.76 0.05
C ILE A 137 -0.68 5.39 -0.10
N ASP A 138 -1.11 4.96 -1.29
CA ASP A 138 -2.50 4.54 -1.53
C ASP A 138 -2.93 3.42 -0.60
N ASN A 139 -2.09 2.39 -0.45
CA ASN A 139 -2.36 1.29 0.48
C ASN A 139 -2.46 1.76 1.94
N ALA A 140 -1.66 2.75 2.34
CA ALA A 140 -1.73 3.32 3.68
C ALA A 140 -3.04 4.08 3.91
N ILE A 141 -3.51 4.82 2.90
CA ILE A 141 -4.80 5.51 2.91
C ILE A 141 -5.94 4.51 3.06
N VAL A 142 -6.00 3.48 2.21
CA VAL A 142 -7.04 2.44 2.27
C VAL A 142 -7.06 1.75 3.63
N LYS A 143 -5.89 1.37 4.18
CA LYS A 143 -5.79 0.80 5.53
C LYS A 143 -6.31 1.74 6.62
N LYS A 144 -6.10 3.05 6.48
CA LYS A 144 -6.61 4.05 7.43
C LYS A 144 -8.12 4.17 7.34
N VAL A 145 -8.69 4.21 6.12
CA VAL A 145 -10.14 4.23 5.90
C VAL A 145 -10.82 3.02 6.54
N ILE A 146 -10.29 1.82 6.32
CA ILE A 146 -10.79 0.57 6.93
C ILE A 146 -10.82 0.68 8.46
N LYS A 147 -9.74 1.18 9.07
CA LYS A 147 -9.66 1.36 10.53
C LYS A 147 -10.67 2.38 11.05
N VAL A 148 -10.75 3.55 10.42
CA VAL A 148 -11.69 4.63 10.81
C VAL A 148 -13.14 4.15 10.72
N ARG A 149 -13.49 3.39 9.68
CA ARG A 149 -14.83 2.81 9.56
C ARG A 149 -15.12 1.80 10.68
N GLY A 150 -14.14 0.96 11.03
CA GLY A 150 -14.26 0.05 12.17
C GLY A 150 -14.49 0.78 13.49
N ASP A 151 -13.74 1.86 13.76
CA ASP A 151 -13.93 2.67 14.96
C ASP A 151 -15.30 3.36 14.98
N THR A 152 -15.79 3.80 13.82
CA THR A 152 -17.10 4.45 13.67
C THR A 152 -18.24 3.47 13.96
N LEU A 153 -18.20 2.28 13.35
CA LEU A 153 -19.20 1.24 13.59
C LEU A 153 -19.20 0.77 15.05
N LYS A 154 -18.01 0.63 15.65
CA LYS A 154 -17.88 0.31 17.07
C LYS A 154 -18.55 1.36 17.95
N SER A 155 -18.30 2.64 17.70
CA SER A 155 -18.95 3.74 18.45
C SER A 155 -20.48 3.72 18.34
N LEU A 156 -21.02 3.39 17.15
CA LEU A 156 -22.46 3.22 16.96
C LEU A 156 -23.02 2.04 17.77
N ILE A 157 -22.32 0.90 17.78
CA ILE A 157 -22.69 -0.28 18.56
C ILE A 157 -22.64 0.03 20.06
N ASP A 158 -21.59 0.69 20.53
CA ASP A 158 -21.43 1.08 21.93
C ASP A 158 -22.58 2.01 22.37
N LYS A 159 -22.90 3.03 21.56
CA LYS A 159 -24.03 3.94 21.81
C LYS A 159 -25.37 3.21 21.85
N HIS A 160 -25.60 2.27 20.92
CA HIS A 160 -26.84 1.48 20.90
C HIS A 160 -26.94 0.59 22.14
N THR A 161 -25.83 -0.02 22.55
CA THR A 161 -25.72 -0.83 23.76
C THR A 161 -26.08 -0.01 24.99
N GLU A 162 -25.53 1.20 25.12
CA GLU A 162 -25.85 2.12 26.21
C GLU A 162 -27.35 2.45 26.25
N ILE A 163 -27.98 2.73 25.10
CA ILE A 163 -29.42 3.02 25.02
C ILE A 163 -30.25 1.83 25.52
N LEU A 164 -29.92 0.61 25.09
CA LEU A 164 -30.64 -0.59 25.51
C LEU A 164 -30.49 -0.83 27.02
N VAL A 165 -29.28 -0.68 27.55
CA VAL A 165 -29.02 -0.80 29.00
C VAL A 165 -29.75 0.27 29.78
N GLN A 166 -29.72 1.54 29.34
CA GLN A 166 -30.45 2.64 29.98
C GLN A 166 -31.96 2.40 30.01
N ARG A 167 -32.52 1.79 28.95
CA ARG A 167 -33.95 1.43 28.93
C ARG A 167 -34.27 0.37 29.98
N VAL A 168 -33.40 -0.62 30.16
CA VAL A 168 -33.56 -1.65 31.21
C VAL A 168 -33.47 -1.01 32.60
N THR A 169 -32.46 -0.19 32.87
CA THR A 169 -32.29 0.45 34.19
C THR A 169 -33.42 1.41 34.54
N LEU A 170 -33.97 2.13 33.54
CA LEU A 170 -35.14 2.99 33.73
C LEU A 170 -36.38 2.17 34.10
N GLU A 171 -36.61 1.04 33.43
CA GLU A 171 -37.71 0.15 33.75
C GLU A 171 -37.55 -0.42 35.16
N GLU A 172 -36.36 -0.88 35.55
CA GLU A 172 -36.05 -1.34 36.91
C GLU A 172 -36.36 -0.27 37.97
N SER A 173 -35.91 0.97 37.75
CA SER A 173 -36.19 2.10 38.67
C SER A 173 -37.69 2.39 38.79
N THR A 174 -38.42 2.32 37.68
CA THR A 174 -39.87 2.52 37.64
C THR A 174 -40.60 1.41 38.41
N GLN A 175 -40.18 0.15 38.27
CA GLN A 175 -40.72 -0.98 39.03
C GLN A 175 -40.44 -0.83 40.54
N MET A 176 -39.22 -0.43 40.91
CA MET A 176 -38.84 -0.23 42.31
C MET A 176 -39.65 0.88 42.97
N THR A 177 -39.90 1.97 42.25
CA THR A 177 -40.72 3.08 42.73
C THR A 177 -42.17 2.62 42.95
N ARG A 178 -42.78 1.96 41.96
CA ARG A 178 -44.13 1.38 42.07
C ARG A 178 -44.27 0.43 43.26
N LYS A 179 -43.30 -0.46 43.45
CA LYS A 179 -43.28 -1.37 44.62
C LYS A 179 -43.25 -0.57 45.93
N SER A 180 -42.38 0.43 46.04
CA SER A 180 -42.23 1.20 47.27
C SER A 180 -43.50 1.98 47.65
N GLU A 181 -44.19 2.56 46.66
CA GLU A 181 -45.47 3.24 46.85
C GLU A 181 -46.56 2.29 47.33
N GLU A 182 -46.62 1.07 46.78
CA GLU A 182 -47.60 0.08 47.19
C GLU A 182 -47.33 -0.44 48.61
N VAL A 183 -46.05 -0.68 48.95
CA VAL A 183 -45.65 -1.04 50.31
C VAL A 183 -46.07 0.05 51.31
N TYR A 184 -45.85 1.33 50.99
CA TYR A 184 -46.24 2.44 51.86
C TYR A 184 -47.75 2.44 52.18
N LYS A 185 -48.61 2.22 51.18
CA LYS A 185 -50.08 2.14 51.39
C LYS A 185 -50.49 0.95 52.25
N LEU A 186 -49.83 -0.19 52.05
CA LEU A 186 -50.09 -1.41 52.82
C LEU A 186 -49.62 -1.25 54.27
N GLU A 187 -48.48 -0.59 54.50
CA GLU A 187 -47.96 -0.29 55.84
C GLU A 187 -48.88 0.68 56.61
N ASP A 188 -49.41 1.73 55.96
CA ASP A 188 -50.40 2.63 56.55
C ASP A 188 -51.68 1.87 56.97
N THR A 189 -52.20 1.05 56.07
CA THR A 189 -53.41 0.26 56.33
C THR A 189 -53.17 -0.74 57.48
N LYS A 190 -52.00 -1.38 57.51
CA LYS A 190 -51.60 -2.28 58.60
C LYS A 190 -51.54 -1.53 59.93
N LEU A 191 -50.92 -0.35 59.97
CA LEU A 191 -50.79 0.44 61.19
C LEU A 191 -52.16 0.80 61.78
N LEU A 192 -53.11 1.22 60.94
CA LEU A 192 -54.47 1.54 61.38
C LEU A 192 -55.20 0.31 61.94
N CYS A 193 -55.04 -0.86 61.30
CA CYS A 193 -55.55 -2.12 61.82
C CYS A 193 -54.92 -2.48 63.17
N ASP A 194 -53.58 -2.39 63.29
CA ASP A 194 -52.86 -2.73 64.52
C ASP A 194 -53.30 -1.82 65.70
N LEU A 195 -53.44 -0.51 65.46
CA LEU A 195 -53.94 0.44 66.47
C LEU A 195 -55.38 0.11 66.92
N GLN A 196 -56.26 -0.22 65.98
CA GLN A 196 -57.64 -0.55 66.32
C GLN A 196 -57.75 -1.89 67.06
N ILE A 197 -56.89 -2.87 66.71
CA ILE A 197 -56.79 -4.14 67.44
C ILE A 197 -56.38 -3.89 68.91
N GLU A 198 -55.35 -3.08 69.15
CA GLU A 198 -54.89 -2.78 70.51
C GLU A 198 -55.95 -2.02 71.32
N ARG A 199 -56.66 -1.06 70.70
CA ARG A 199 -57.79 -0.36 71.33
C ARG A 199 -58.89 -1.33 71.76
N LEU A 200 -59.33 -2.20 70.85
CA LEU A 200 -60.40 -3.18 71.11
C LEU A 200 -60.02 -4.20 72.18
N LYS A 201 -58.78 -4.70 72.16
CA LYS A 201 -58.25 -5.59 73.22
C LYS A 201 -58.23 -4.88 74.57
N GLY A 202 -57.71 -3.65 74.62
CA GLY A 202 -57.62 -2.87 75.86
C GLY A 202 -59.00 -2.60 76.48
N SER A 203 -59.99 -2.28 75.65
CA SER A 203 -61.38 -2.13 76.09
C SER A 203 -61.94 -3.45 76.65
N LEU A 204 -61.69 -4.58 75.99
CA LEU A 204 -62.18 -5.89 76.46
C LEU A 204 -61.61 -6.28 77.83
N GLU A 205 -60.36 -5.92 78.11
CA GLU A 205 -59.66 -6.32 79.34
C GLU A 205 -59.85 -5.34 80.52
N ASN A 206 -60.00 -4.04 80.25
CA ASN A 206 -59.80 -3.01 81.26
C ASN A 206 -60.96 -1.98 81.40
N THR A 207 -62.09 -2.17 80.71
CA THR A 207 -63.25 -1.26 80.82
C THR A 207 -64.49 -1.93 81.41
N LYS A 208 -65.40 -1.14 81.99
CA LYS A 208 -66.65 -1.66 82.57
C LYS A 208 -67.66 -1.96 81.45
N ASP A 209 -68.47 -2.99 81.64
CA ASP A 209 -69.47 -3.46 80.65
C ASP A 209 -70.36 -2.35 80.07
N ILE A 210 -70.76 -1.38 80.90
CA ILE A 210 -71.63 -0.28 80.45
C ILE A 210 -70.91 0.72 79.54
N ASP A 211 -69.62 0.95 79.76
CA ASP A 211 -68.81 1.88 78.96
C ASP A 211 -68.51 1.27 77.58
N ILE A 212 -68.37 -0.06 77.50
CA ILE A 212 -68.27 -0.80 76.24
C ILE A 212 -69.50 -0.57 75.38
N LEU A 213 -70.71 -0.69 75.95
CA LEU A 213 -71.97 -0.49 75.22
C LEU A 213 -72.12 0.95 74.71
N LEU A 214 -71.62 1.95 75.46
CA LEU A 214 -71.67 3.35 75.05
C LEU A 214 -70.72 3.66 73.88
N SER A 215 -69.58 2.95 73.78
CA SER A 215 -68.58 3.19 72.74
C SER A 215 -68.66 2.21 71.55
N TYR A 216 -69.44 1.13 71.65
CA TYR A 216 -69.47 0.04 70.67
C TYR A 216 -69.82 0.52 69.25
N GLY A 217 -70.78 1.45 69.12
CA GLY A 217 -71.22 1.95 67.81
C GLY A 217 -70.11 2.64 67.01
N GLU A 218 -69.30 3.47 67.68
CA GLU A 218 -68.15 4.13 67.04
C GLU A 218 -67.08 3.12 66.63
N TRP A 219 -66.79 2.12 67.47
CA TRP A 219 -65.82 1.09 67.16
C TRP A 219 -66.25 0.19 66.01
N GLU A 220 -67.55 -0.13 65.96
CA GLU A 220 -68.12 -0.94 64.90
C GLU A 220 -67.97 -0.23 63.54
N GLU A 221 -68.25 1.07 63.48
CA GLU A 221 -68.08 1.87 62.27
C GLU A 221 -66.61 1.94 61.81
N ASP A 222 -65.68 2.25 62.73
CA ASP A 222 -64.24 2.25 62.46
C ASP A 222 -63.75 0.89 61.91
N VAL A 223 -64.20 -0.21 62.51
CA VAL A 223 -63.83 -1.58 62.10
C VAL A 223 -64.42 -1.92 60.73
N GLN A 224 -65.65 -1.51 60.43
CA GLN A 224 -66.24 -1.75 59.12
C GLN A 224 -65.51 -0.96 58.02
N HIS A 225 -65.08 0.27 58.30
CA HIS A 225 -64.25 1.05 57.38
C HIS A 225 -62.92 0.36 57.07
N LEU A 226 -62.25 -0.20 58.08
CA LEU A 226 -61.01 -0.95 57.86
C LEU A 226 -61.24 -2.26 57.11
N LYS A 227 -62.33 -2.98 57.39
CA LYS A 227 -62.68 -4.25 56.70
C LYS A 227 -63.04 -4.06 55.23
N THR A 228 -63.61 -2.91 54.88
CA THR A 228 -64.05 -2.58 53.52
C THR A 228 -62.98 -1.88 52.69
N ARG A 229 -61.86 -1.49 53.31
CA ARG A 229 -60.73 -0.86 52.63
C ARG A 229 -60.08 -1.87 51.69
N GLU A 230 -59.93 -1.48 50.42
CA GLU A 230 -59.43 -2.36 49.38
C GLU A 230 -57.93 -2.64 49.55
N ILE A 231 -57.55 -3.92 49.59
CA ILE A 231 -56.16 -4.37 49.65
C ILE A 231 -55.84 -5.02 48.31
N SER A 232 -55.06 -4.31 47.50
CA SER A 232 -54.66 -4.78 46.18
C SER A 232 -53.67 -5.95 46.29
N GLU A 233 -53.88 -7.00 45.49
CA GLU A 233 -52.88 -8.06 45.30
C GLU A 233 -51.72 -7.55 44.43
N PHE A 234 -50.49 -7.71 44.90
CA PHE A 234 -49.31 -7.39 44.11
C PHE A 234 -49.20 -8.33 42.90
N LYS A 235 -49.25 -7.77 41.70
CA LYS A 235 -49.07 -8.51 40.44
C LYS A 235 -47.72 -8.17 39.82
N PRO A 236 -46.75 -9.12 39.79
CA PRO A 236 -45.46 -8.89 39.16
C PRO A 236 -45.60 -8.62 37.66
N ILE A 237 -44.86 -7.65 37.15
CA ILE A 237 -44.76 -7.40 35.71
C ILE A 237 -43.86 -8.47 35.06
N PRO A 238 -44.15 -8.93 33.83
CA PRO A 238 -43.33 -9.92 33.14
C PRO A 238 -41.85 -9.53 33.08
N PRO A 239 -40.92 -10.51 33.08
CA PRO A 239 -39.50 -10.23 33.05
C PRO A 239 -39.08 -9.57 31.74
N ILE A 240 -38.12 -8.64 31.85
CA ILE A 240 -37.48 -8.02 30.69
C ILE A 240 -36.75 -9.09 29.88
N ARG A 241 -36.93 -9.09 28.56
CA ARG A 241 -36.27 -10.03 27.64
C ARG A 241 -35.51 -9.27 26.56
N PHE A 242 -34.31 -9.74 26.25
CA PHE A 242 -33.55 -9.34 25.07
C PHE A 242 -33.64 -10.45 24.01
N SER A 243 -33.83 -10.08 22.74
CA SER A 243 -33.92 -11.02 21.62
C SER A 243 -32.88 -10.64 20.57
N GLU A 244 -32.00 -11.57 20.22
CA GLU A 244 -30.97 -11.37 19.21
C GLU A 244 -31.50 -11.71 17.80
N PRO A 245 -31.16 -10.93 16.77
CA PRO A 245 -31.35 -11.36 15.38
C PRO A 245 -30.39 -12.51 15.03
N GLY A 246 -30.72 -13.28 13.98
CA GLY A 246 -29.81 -14.28 13.41
C GLY A 246 -28.53 -13.63 12.89
N LYS A 247 -27.39 -14.34 12.95
CA LYS A 247 -26.08 -13.86 12.52
C LYS A 247 -25.71 -14.56 11.21
N ASP A 248 -25.60 -13.82 10.11
CA ASP A 248 -24.98 -14.28 8.86
C ASP A 248 -23.72 -13.45 8.58
N GLU A 249 -22.82 -13.97 7.74
CA GLU A 249 -21.54 -13.33 7.41
C GLU A 249 -21.74 -12.20 6.37
N ASP A 250 -22.76 -12.34 5.53
CA ASP A 250 -23.14 -11.37 4.49
C ASP A 250 -23.54 -10.00 5.09
N THR A 251 -24.21 -9.99 6.24
CA THR A 251 -24.57 -8.75 6.95
C THR A 251 -23.35 -7.95 7.40
N ILE A 252 -22.22 -8.61 7.70
CA ILE A 252 -21.00 -7.89 8.09
C ILE A 252 -20.37 -7.22 6.89
N GLU A 253 -20.30 -7.89 5.73
CA GLU A 253 -19.79 -7.27 4.50
C GLU A 253 -20.68 -6.12 4.02
N GLU A 254 -22.01 -6.25 4.10
CA GLU A 254 -22.93 -5.16 3.77
C GLU A 254 -22.75 -3.94 4.69
N LEU A 255 -22.57 -4.17 6.00
CA LEU A 255 -22.38 -3.10 6.98
C LEU A 255 -20.98 -2.49 6.92
N PHE A 256 -19.94 -3.30 6.71
CA PHE A 256 -18.55 -2.89 6.82
C PHE A 256 -17.92 -2.55 5.47
N GLY A 257 -18.18 -3.35 4.44
CA GLY A 257 -17.56 -3.28 3.11
C GLY A 257 -16.45 -4.31 2.90
N ALA A 258 -16.05 -4.48 1.63
CA ALA A 258 -15.02 -5.43 1.20
C ALA A 258 -13.84 -4.71 0.52
N VAL A 259 -12.68 -5.39 0.45
CA VAL A 259 -11.52 -4.91 -0.33
C VAL A 259 -11.60 -5.48 -1.74
N GLU A 260 -11.70 -4.60 -2.73
CA GLU A 260 -11.66 -4.97 -4.14
C GLU A 260 -10.25 -4.78 -4.71
N ILE A 261 -9.74 -5.79 -5.41
CA ILE A 261 -8.42 -5.76 -6.06
C ILE A 261 -8.63 -5.84 -7.57
N GLY A 262 -8.31 -4.77 -8.29
CA GLY A 262 -8.37 -4.74 -9.75
C GLY A 262 -8.42 -3.33 -10.31
N PHE A 263 -8.37 -3.23 -11.64
CA PHE A 263 -8.75 -2.01 -12.36
C PHE A 263 -10.27 -1.90 -12.27
N PHE A 264 -10.76 -0.89 -11.55
CA PHE A 264 -12.17 -0.54 -11.61
C PHE A 264 -12.52 -0.29 -13.08
N LYS A 265 -13.54 -0.99 -13.57
CA LYS A 265 -14.02 -0.78 -14.93
C LYS A 265 -14.85 0.50 -14.92
N LEU A 266 -14.17 1.63 -15.10
CA LEU A 266 -14.81 2.94 -15.21
C LEU A 266 -15.84 2.90 -16.33
N GLN A 267 -16.99 3.52 -16.09
CA GLN A 267 -18.07 3.67 -17.05
C GLN A 267 -18.37 5.15 -17.24
N GLU A 268 -18.93 5.49 -18.41
CA GLU A 268 -19.44 6.84 -18.64
C GLU A 268 -20.49 7.18 -17.57
N GLY A 269 -20.33 8.35 -16.94
CA GLY A 269 -21.20 8.80 -15.84
C GLY A 269 -20.65 8.56 -14.44
N ASP A 270 -19.57 7.78 -14.28
CA ASP A 270 -18.91 7.61 -12.98
C ASP A 270 -18.32 8.94 -12.49
N HIS A 271 -18.43 9.20 -11.19
CA HIS A 271 -17.76 10.33 -10.56
C HIS A 271 -16.38 9.91 -10.12
N VAL A 272 -15.37 10.67 -10.50
CA VAL A 272 -13.97 10.38 -10.21
C VAL A 272 -13.23 11.62 -9.72
N ARG A 273 -12.15 11.38 -8.99
CA ARG A 273 -11.15 12.41 -8.66
C ARG A 273 -9.76 11.84 -8.89
N ILE A 274 -8.77 12.73 -8.95
CA ILE A 274 -7.37 12.34 -9.07
C ILE A 274 -6.89 11.79 -7.73
N LYS A 275 -6.28 10.59 -7.71
CA LYS A 275 -5.76 9.97 -6.49
C LYS A 275 -4.77 10.88 -5.79
N LEU A 276 -4.80 10.92 -4.46
CA LEU A 276 -3.86 11.70 -3.64
C LEU A 276 -2.39 11.29 -3.81
N SER A 277 -2.13 10.08 -4.31
CA SER A 277 -0.77 9.59 -4.60
C SER A 277 -0.18 10.12 -5.90
N VAL A 278 -1.00 10.66 -6.81
CA VAL A 278 -0.53 11.18 -8.10
C VAL A 278 0.07 12.56 -7.88
N THR A 279 1.40 12.67 -7.88
CA THR A 279 2.07 13.97 -7.73
C THR A 279 2.01 14.81 -9.00
N GLU A 280 2.08 14.18 -10.17
CA GLU A 280 2.00 14.84 -11.47
C GLU A 280 1.28 13.91 -12.48
N PRO A 281 0.09 14.29 -12.96
CA PRO A 281 -0.63 13.52 -13.96
C PRO A 281 0.11 13.50 -15.30
N ILE A 282 -0.05 12.43 -16.09
CA ILE A 282 0.64 12.28 -17.38
C ILE A 282 0.38 13.43 -18.36
N ASN A 283 -0.85 13.96 -18.38
CA ASN A 283 -1.23 15.09 -19.22
C ASN A 283 -1.23 16.43 -18.45
N GLY A 284 -0.65 16.43 -17.25
CA GLY A 284 -0.56 17.58 -16.36
C GLY A 284 -1.87 17.93 -15.67
N TRP A 285 -1.75 18.75 -14.63
CA TRP A 285 -2.87 19.17 -13.78
C TRP A 285 -3.88 20.09 -14.49
N GLY A 286 -3.44 20.92 -15.43
CA GLY A 286 -4.27 22.01 -15.95
C GLY A 286 -4.76 22.91 -14.81
N ASN A 287 -6.08 23.01 -14.63
CA ASN A 287 -6.74 23.72 -13.51
C ASN A 287 -7.40 22.78 -12.49
N VAL A 288 -7.13 21.47 -12.59
CA VAL A 288 -7.71 20.44 -11.73
C VAL A 288 -6.83 20.28 -10.49
N THR A 289 -7.42 19.91 -9.35
CA THR A 289 -6.69 19.53 -8.14
C THR A 289 -7.16 18.16 -7.65
N HIS A 290 -6.51 17.59 -6.62
CA HIS A 290 -6.99 16.36 -5.99
C HIS A 290 -8.42 16.48 -5.40
N ASP A 291 -8.88 17.71 -5.12
CA ASP A 291 -10.22 17.96 -4.58
C ASP A 291 -11.29 18.11 -5.68
N SER A 292 -10.87 18.26 -6.95
CA SER A 292 -11.78 18.36 -8.08
C SER A 292 -12.46 17.00 -8.33
N ILE A 293 -13.79 17.01 -8.39
CA ILE A 293 -14.60 15.85 -8.78
C ILE A 293 -15.11 16.09 -10.19
N GLY A 294 -14.86 15.12 -11.07
CA GLY A 294 -15.28 15.15 -12.47
C GLY A 294 -16.11 13.93 -12.83
N ILE A 295 -16.78 14.00 -13.98
CA ILE A 295 -17.61 12.92 -14.52
C ILE A 295 -16.88 12.26 -15.67
N VAL A 296 -16.80 10.93 -15.66
CA VAL A 296 -16.21 10.16 -16.76
C VAL A 296 -17.05 10.33 -18.02
N ARG A 297 -16.42 10.86 -19.08
CA ARG A 297 -17.01 11.12 -20.40
C ARG A 297 -16.80 9.98 -21.38
N GLY A 298 -15.73 9.21 -21.19
CA GLY A 298 -15.34 8.13 -22.08
C GLY A 298 -14.12 7.39 -21.51
N VAL A 299 -14.02 6.11 -21.82
CA VAL A 299 -12.89 5.26 -21.43
C VAL A 299 -12.43 4.52 -22.68
N ASN A 300 -11.14 4.64 -23.00
CA ASN A 300 -10.51 3.97 -24.14
C ASN A 300 -9.26 3.23 -23.66
N ASP A 301 -9.38 1.90 -23.56
CA ASP A 301 -8.39 0.99 -22.97
C ASP A 301 -7.92 1.49 -21.59
N ASP A 302 -6.71 2.05 -21.51
CA ASP A 302 -6.11 2.53 -20.27
C ASP A 302 -6.30 4.03 -20.03
N ILE A 303 -6.87 4.77 -20.99
CA ILE A 303 -7.08 6.23 -20.89
C ILE A 303 -8.55 6.53 -20.55
N VAL A 304 -8.75 7.41 -19.58
CA VAL A 304 -10.05 7.97 -19.21
C VAL A 304 -10.10 9.45 -19.59
N THR A 305 -11.23 9.87 -20.16
CA THR A 305 -11.57 11.27 -20.38
C THR A 305 -12.58 11.70 -19.32
N VAL A 306 -12.28 12.77 -18.58
CA VAL A 306 -13.09 13.28 -17.46
C VAL A 306 -13.45 14.73 -17.71
N ASP A 307 -14.73 15.05 -17.52
CA ASP A 307 -15.22 16.43 -17.46
C ASP A 307 -15.21 16.90 -15.99
N PHE A 308 -14.20 17.68 -15.62
CA PHE A 308 -14.21 18.45 -14.38
C PHE A 308 -14.94 19.78 -14.58
N LYS A 309 -15.44 20.36 -13.49
CA LYS A 309 -16.08 21.68 -13.52
C LYS A 309 -15.14 22.77 -14.05
N GLU A 310 -13.86 22.66 -13.73
CA GLU A 310 -12.81 23.59 -14.10
C GLU A 310 -12.18 23.30 -15.46
N PHE A 311 -12.32 22.06 -15.95
CA PHE A 311 -11.67 21.59 -17.17
C PHE A 311 -12.46 20.42 -17.80
N SER A 312 -12.98 20.62 -19.01
CA SER A 312 -13.68 19.59 -19.78
C SER A 312 -12.73 18.87 -20.72
N GLY A 313 -12.90 17.55 -20.87
CA GLY A 313 -12.07 16.71 -21.72
C GLY A 313 -10.67 16.47 -21.17
N TRP A 314 -10.51 16.42 -19.84
CA TRP A 314 -9.23 16.10 -19.22
C TRP A 314 -8.92 14.61 -19.40
N GLU A 315 -7.73 14.27 -19.87
CA GLU A 315 -7.34 12.88 -20.16
C GLU A 315 -6.27 12.40 -19.17
N ALA A 316 -6.38 11.15 -18.72
CA ALA A 316 -5.41 10.51 -17.83
C ALA A 316 -5.46 8.99 -17.94
N PHE A 317 -4.49 8.30 -17.34
CA PHE A 317 -4.62 6.86 -17.17
C PHE A 317 -5.69 6.53 -16.13
N VAL A 318 -6.43 5.43 -16.35
CA VAL A 318 -7.40 4.88 -15.38
C VAL A 318 -6.74 4.67 -14.00
N SER A 319 -5.44 4.38 -13.97
CA SER A 319 -4.67 4.22 -12.73
C SER A 319 -4.48 5.51 -11.92
N GLU A 320 -4.63 6.69 -12.52
CA GLU A 320 -4.42 8.00 -11.88
C GLU A 320 -5.68 8.53 -11.18
N VAL A 321 -6.84 7.95 -11.48
CA VAL A 321 -8.13 8.37 -10.92
C VAL A 321 -8.70 7.33 -9.96
N GLU A 322 -9.52 7.78 -9.02
CA GLU A 322 -10.29 6.92 -8.13
C GLU A 322 -11.78 7.29 -8.17
N LEU A 323 -12.63 6.27 -8.03
CA LEU A 323 -14.08 6.45 -7.96
C LEU A 323 -14.44 7.22 -6.68
N VAL A 324 -15.31 8.20 -6.85
CA VAL A 324 -15.95 8.93 -5.76
C VAL A 324 -17.38 8.44 -5.65
N ASN A 325 -17.65 7.61 -4.65
CA ASN A 325 -19.03 7.34 -4.25
C ASN A 325 -19.57 8.59 -3.57
N LEU A 326 -20.25 9.44 -4.35
CA LEU A 326 -21.18 10.42 -3.83
C LEU A 326 -22.30 9.61 -3.20
N GLY A 327 -22.22 9.39 -1.88
CA GLY A 327 -23.29 8.73 -1.14
C GLY A 327 -24.62 9.39 -1.50
N ASN A 328 -25.69 8.60 -1.51
CA ASN A 328 -27.06 9.09 -1.68
C ASN A 328 -27.44 10.00 -0.49
N GLU A 329 -26.83 11.17 -0.40
CA GLU A 329 -27.27 12.32 0.37
C GLU A 329 -27.98 13.24 -0.62
N ASP A 330 -29.15 12.80 -1.07
CA ASP A 330 -30.27 13.61 -1.58
C ASP A 330 -31.27 12.69 -2.31
N GLN A 331 -32.06 11.94 -1.52
CA GLN A 331 -33.42 11.53 -1.88
C GLN A 331 -34.33 11.55 -0.67
#